data_AF-A0A959F1K1-F1
#
_entry.id   AF-A0A959F1K1-F1
#
_cell.length_a   1.000
_cell.length_b   1.000
_cell.length_c   1.000
_cell.angle_alpha   90.00
_cell.angle_beta   90.00
_cell.angle_gamma   90.00
#
_symmetry.space_group_name_H-M   'P 1'
#
loop_
_entity.id
_entity.type
_entity.pdbx_description
1 polymer ?
#
loop_
_entity_poly.entity_id
_entity_poly.type
_entity_poly.pdbx_seq_one_letter_code
_entity_poly.pdbx_strand_id
1 'polypeptide(L)'
;MFVDKLTNHLAANFIPFWRDTSQLSIGDSIISSVEDALNNAKYMCIVLSKNSISSPWVKRELKAALVREFDENNIKILPIIIDDCEIPLFLRDINYADFRKNFETGLRQIIHAVSDNYNLHYGQFTNKNITTSFGTDVVIYENGLEIYFDAISCDEGKEYFILTKTKISCNDGILTQYNCLTDKKDQKDLIVQLIKICGDECGKQQKAIVISGAKMGNFNLNIENSANNLSIGISIQCKKVGNDDGKYVMFPVAS
;
A
#
# COMPACT_ATOMS: atom_id res chain seq x y z
N MET A 1 -9.58 14.16 -6.93
CA MET A 1 -8.49 14.60 -7.84
C MET A 1 -7.69 13.37 -8.31
N PHE A 2 -6.91 13.43 -9.40
CA PHE A 2 -6.15 12.26 -9.90
C PHE A 2 -5.23 11.65 -8.82
N VAL A 3 -4.49 12.49 -8.11
CA VAL A 3 -3.53 12.07 -7.07
C VAL A 3 -4.24 11.31 -5.95
N ASP A 4 -5.43 11.76 -5.51
CA ASP A 4 -6.21 11.04 -4.48
C ASP A 4 -6.58 9.63 -4.95
N LYS A 5 -6.97 9.49 -6.21
CA LYS A 5 -7.29 8.18 -6.79
C LYS A 5 -6.03 7.31 -6.79
N LEU A 6 -4.90 7.81 -7.28
CA LEU A 6 -3.65 7.07 -7.29
C LEU A 6 -3.23 6.63 -5.87
N THR A 7 -3.25 7.53 -4.89
CA THR A 7 -2.87 7.21 -3.50
C THR A 7 -3.77 6.15 -2.87
N ASN A 8 -5.08 6.18 -3.15
CA ASN A 8 -6.00 5.14 -2.67
C ASN A 8 -5.66 3.76 -3.28
N HIS A 9 -5.29 3.73 -4.56
CA HIS A 9 -4.87 2.48 -5.19
C HIS A 9 -3.50 2.00 -4.69
N LEU A 10 -2.55 2.90 -4.37
CA LEU A 10 -1.28 2.51 -3.76
C LEU A 10 -1.50 1.93 -2.35
N ALA A 11 -2.34 2.58 -1.53
CA ALA A 11 -2.76 2.05 -0.23
C ALA A 11 -3.38 0.65 -0.36
N ALA A 12 -4.32 0.47 -1.29
CA ALA A 12 -4.99 -0.79 -1.53
C ALA A 12 -4.06 -1.91 -2.07
N ASN A 13 -2.85 -1.56 -2.52
CA ASN A 13 -1.81 -2.51 -2.91
C ASN A 13 -0.67 -2.58 -1.87
N PHE A 14 -0.89 -2.05 -0.66
CA PHE A 14 0.08 -2.02 0.44
C PHE A 14 1.42 -1.36 0.07
N ILE A 15 1.39 -0.43 -0.88
CA ILE A 15 2.56 0.35 -1.28
C ILE A 15 2.56 1.62 -0.42
N PRO A 16 3.54 1.81 0.46
CA PRO A 16 3.63 3.03 1.25
C PRO A 16 3.94 4.22 0.35
N PHE A 17 3.30 5.33 0.64
CA PHE A 17 3.52 6.58 -0.05
C PHE A 17 3.49 7.72 0.97
N TRP A 18 4.20 8.79 0.61
CA TRP A 18 4.13 10.06 1.30
C TRP A 18 3.46 11.09 0.38
N ARG A 19 2.65 11.98 0.95
CA ARG A 19 2.05 13.11 0.23
C ARG A 19 1.87 14.31 1.15
N ASP A 20 2.18 15.48 0.59
CA ASP A 20 2.09 16.81 1.21
C ASP A 20 0.75 17.06 1.93
N THR A 21 -0.39 16.83 1.27
CA THR A 21 -1.70 17.15 1.85
C THR A 21 -2.16 16.18 2.94
N SER A 22 -1.50 15.03 3.09
CA SER A 22 -1.91 13.99 4.06
C SER A 22 -1.13 14.01 5.37
N GLN A 23 0.02 14.70 5.43
CA GLN A 23 0.94 14.62 6.57
C GLN A 23 1.44 15.98 7.08
N LEU A 24 0.95 17.10 6.52
CA LEU A 24 1.30 18.45 6.97
C LEU A 24 0.18 19.07 7.82
N SER A 25 0.54 19.58 8.98
CA SER A 25 -0.30 20.41 9.85
C SER A 25 -0.15 21.90 9.51
N ILE A 26 -1.14 22.71 9.93
CA ILE A 26 -1.06 24.17 9.78
C ILE A 26 0.12 24.68 10.61
N GLY A 27 1.12 25.27 9.92
CA GLY A 27 2.34 25.79 10.54
C GLY A 27 3.61 24.99 10.19
N ASP A 28 3.46 23.81 9.57
CA ASP A 28 4.60 22.99 9.17
C ASP A 28 5.33 23.61 7.98
N SER A 29 6.67 23.49 8.00
CA SER A 29 7.50 23.87 6.87
C SER A 29 7.41 22.80 5.79
N ILE A 30 6.75 23.16 4.68
CA ILE A 30 6.62 22.29 3.49
C ILE A 30 8.01 21.81 3.01
N ILE A 31 9.03 22.67 3.12
CA ILE A 31 10.38 22.38 2.62
C ILE A 31 11.04 21.29 3.47
N SER A 32 11.03 21.40 4.80
CA SER A 32 11.67 20.40 5.67
C SER A 32 10.96 19.05 5.59
N SER A 33 9.63 19.03 5.49
CA SER A 33 8.89 17.78 5.35
C SER A 33 9.13 17.10 4.01
N VAL A 34 9.38 17.87 2.95
CA VAL A 34 9.81 17.32 1.65
C VAL A 34 11.22 16.73 1.75
N GLU A 35 12.16 17.41 2.40
CA GLU A 35 13.51 16.89 2.65
C GLU A 35 13.49 15.60 3.46
N ASP A 36 12.70 15.54 4.55
CA ASP A 36 12.53 14.32 5.35
C ASP A 36 11.90 13.17 4.54
N ALA A 37 10.92 13.47 3.70
CA ALA A 37 10.30 12.49 2.82
C ALA A 37 11.29 11.98 1.76
N LEU A 38 12.12 12.85 1.19
CA LEU A 38 13.15 12.49 0.21
C LEU A 38 14.22 11.57 0.82
N ASN A 39 14.69 11.85 2.04
CA ASN A 39 15.69 11.03 2.72
C ASN A 39 15.24 9.58 2.97
N ASN A 40 13.93 9.34 3.07
CA ASN A 40 13.37 8.01 3.35
C ASN A 40 12.73 7.35 2.10
N ALA A 41 12.63 8.06 0.99
CA ALA A 41 11.95 7.58 -0.21
C ALA A 41 12.93 6.88 -1.17
N LYS A 42 12.52 5.74 -1.70
CA LYS A 42 13.23 5.07 -2.82
C LYS A 42 12.78 5.58 -4.19
N TYR A 43 11.58 6.14 -4.26
CA TYR A 43 10.94 6.57 -5.49
C TYR A 43 10.26 7.92 -5.31
N MET A 44 10.33 8.77 -6.34
CA MET A 44 9.60 10.03 -6.40
C MET A 44 8.66 10.06 -7.60
N CYS A 45 7.35 10.13 -7.36
CA CYS A 45 6.36 10.27 -8.42
C CYS A 45 6.18 11.74 -8.81
N ILE A 46 6.44 12.08 -10.08
CA ILE A 46 6.22 13.44 -10.61
C ILE A 46 5.00 13.43 -11.52
N VAL A 47 3.90 14.06 -11.08
CA VAL A 47 2.64 14.12 -11.83
C VAL A 47 2.63 15.33 -12.78
N LEU A 48 2.72 15.06 -14.07
CA LEU A 48 2.71 16.02 -15.16
C LEU A 48 1.30 16.17 -15.73
N SER A 49 0.84 17.41 -15.71
CA SER A 49 -0.44 17.87 -16.27
C SER A 49 -0.28 19.26 -16.89
N LYS A 50 -1.23 19.68 -17.72
CA LYS A 50 -1.32 21.05 -18.27
C LYS A 50 -1.21 22.10 -17.17
N ASN A 51 -1.84 21.84 -16.03
CA ASN A 51 -1.81 22.75 -14.87
C ASN A 51 -0.46 22.70 -14.13
N SER A 52 0.09 21.51 -13.89
CA SER A 52 1.31 21.37 -13.08
C SER A 52 2.57 21.91 -13.77
N ILE A 53 2.65 21.88 -15.11
CA ILE A 53 3.79 22.47 -15.86
C ILE A 53 3.87 23.98 -15.70
N SER A 54 2.71 24.65 -15.58
CA SER A 54 2.68 26.10 -15.45
C SER A 54 3.07 26.60 -14.05
N SER A 55 3.09 25.68 -13.07
CA SER A 55 3.29 25.99 -11.65
C SER A 55 4.71 26.46 -11.31
N PRO A 56 4.86 27.31 -10.27
CA PRO A 56 6.17 27.78 -9.80
C PRO A 56 7.14 26.63 -9.44
N TRP A 57 6.61 25.49 -8.96
CA TRP A 57 7.35 24.27 -8.63
C TRP A 57 8.18 23.73 -9.81
N VAL A 58 7.68 23.89 -11.05
CA VAL A 58 8.38 23.47 -12.27
C VAL A 58 9.36 24.54 -12.78
N LYS A 59 9.20 25.80 -12.36
CA LYS A 59 9.85 26.97 -12.96
C LYS A 59 11.06 27.54 -12.21
N ARG A 60 11.27 27.29 -10.92
CA ARG A 60 12.37 27.92 -10.15
C ARG A 60 13.14 26.96 -9.26
N GLU A 61 14.47 27.00 -9.34
CA GLU A 61 15.52 26.50 -8.41
C GLU A 61 15.48 25.02 -7.94
N LEU A 62 14.34 24.35 -8.00
CA LEU A 62 14.13 22.97 -7.61
C LEU A 62 14.86 21.95 -8.52
N LYS A 63 15.12 22.31 -9.78
CA LYS A 63 15.83 21.43 -10.75
C LYS A 63 17.22 21.03 -10.28
N ALA A 64 17.96 21.93 -9.64
CA ALA A 64 19.34 21.66 -9.23
C ALA A 64 19.39 20.93 -7.88
N ALA A 65 18.54 21.33 -6.93
CA ALA A 65 18.42 20.69 -5.62
C ALA A 65 17.89 19.26 -5.74
N LEU A 66 16.81 19.03 -6.50
CA LEU A 66 16.24 17.70 -6.67
C LEU A 66 17.16 16.76 -7.44
N VAL A 67 17.79 17.20 -8.54
CA VAL A 67 18.73 16.33 -9.28
C VAL A 67 19.91 15.91 -8.40
N ARG A 68 20.42 16.85 -7.59
CA ARG A 68 21.50 16.55 -6.64
C ARG A 68 21.06 15.60 -5.52
N GLU A 69 19.88 15.84 -4.93
CA GLU A 69 19.25 14.96 -3.95
C GLU A 69 18.98 13.55 -4.52
N PHE A 70 18.59 13.44 -5.79
CA PHE A 70 18.37 12.15 -6.44
C PHE A 70 19.66 11.34 -6.57
N ASP A 71 20.74 12.00 -7.00
CA ASP A 71 22.05 11.39 -7.15
C ASP A 71 22.67 11.03 -5.78
N GLU A 72 22.49 11.89 -4.77
CA GLU A 72 23.03 11.67 -3.41
C GLU A 72 22.24 10.59 -2.64
N ASN A 73 20.90 10.52 -2.78
CA ASN A 73 20.02 9.60 -2.06
C ASN A 73 19.58 8.35 -2.86
N ASN A 74 20.10 8.15 -4.08
CA ASN A 74 19.71 7.05 -4.99
C ASN A 74 18.19 6.94 -5.24
N ILE A 75 17.49 8.08 -5.30
CA ILE A 75 16.03 8.12 -5.49
C ILE A 75 15.70 7.95 -6.97
N LYS A 76 14.82 6.99 -7.30
CA LYS A 76 14.37 6.78 -8.68
C LYS A 76 13.14 7.63 -9.01
N ILE A 77 13.24 8.47 -10.04
CA ILE A 77 12.12 9.29 -10.53
C ILE A 77 11.13 8.42 -11.31
N LEU A 78 9.84 8.59 -11.03
CA LEU A 78 8.72 8.00 -11.75
C LEU A 78 7.84 9.11 -12.34
N PRO A 79 8.05 9.52 -13.61
CA PRO A 79 7.19 10.50 -14.25
C PRO A 79 5.81 9.90 -14.55
N ILE A 80 4.75 10.65 -14.28
CA ILE A 80 3.35 10.25 -14.45
C ILE A 80 2.68 11.29 -15.34
N ILE A 81 2.22 10.89 -16.53
CA ILE A 81 1.55 11.80 -17.47
C ILE A 81 0.05 11.56 -17.41
N ILE A 82 -0.72 12.61 -17.08
CA ILE A 82 -2.18 12.49 -16.91
C ILE A 82 -2.99 13.25 -17.96
N ASP A 83 -2.37 14.19 -18.68
CA ASP A 83 -2.96 14.88 -19.83
C ASP A 83 -1.88 15.27 -20.86
N ASP A 84 -2.30 15.75 -22.03
CA ASP A 84 -1.37 16.19 -23.07
C ASP A 84 -0.69 17.49 -22.68
N CYS A 85 0.60 17.39 -22.34
CA CYS A 85 1.35 18.47 -21.71
C CYS A 85 2.85 18.41 -22.14
N GLU A 86 3.56 19.53 -22.08
CA GLU A 86 4.96 19.59 -22.51
C GLU A 86 5.90 18.97 -21.46
N ILE A 87 6.36 17.75 -21.71
CA ILE A 87 7.29 17.05 -20.81
C ILE A 87 8.59 17.85 -20.67
N PRO A 88 8.99 18.25 -19.45
CA PRO A 88 10.25 18.94 -19.19
C PRO A 88 11.45 18.13 -19.69
N LEU A 89 12.47 18.82 -20.22
CA LEU A 89 13.65 18.18 -20.84
C LEU A 89 14.30 17.10 -19.97
N PHE A 90 14.46 17.36 -18.67
CA PHE A 90 15.09 16.41 -17.74
C PHE A 90 14.28 15.13 -17.49
N LEU A 91 13.02 15.07 -17.92
CA LEU A 91 12.15 13.89 -17.83
C LEU A 91 11.93 13.20 -19.17
N ARG A 92 12.41 13.77 -20.30
CA ARG A 92 12.14 13.20 -21.64
C ARG A 92 12.82 11.86 -21.88
N ASP A 93 14.00 11.67 -21.28
CA ASP A 93 14.78 10.43 -21.41
C ASP A 93 14.43 9.41 -20.31
N ILE A 94 13.44 9.71 -19.46
CA ILE A 94 12.96 8.82 -18.41
C ILE A 94 11.65 8.19 -18.87
N ASN A 95 11.57 6.85 -18.80
CA ASN A 95 10.33 6.14 -19.09
C ASN A 95 9.23 6.55 -18.10
N TYR A 96 8.04 6.88 -18.62
CA TYR A 96 6.94 7.41 -17.83
C TYR A 96 5.74 6.45 -17.77
N ALA A 97 4.95 6.56 -16.72
CA ALA A 97 3.65 5.91 -16.65
C ALA A 97 2.60 6.80 -17.34
N ASP A 98 1.90 6.25 -18.33
CA ASP A 98 0.93 6.98 -19.14
C ASP A 98 -0.50 6.70 -18.68
N PHE A 99 -1.13 7.69 -18.06
CA PHE A 99 -2.50 7.61 -17.55
C PHE A 99 -3.52 8.29 -18.47
N ARG A 100 -3.10 8.85 -19.63
CA ARG A 100 -3.98 9.60 -20.53
C ARG A 100 -5.09 8.75 -21.13
N LYS A 101 -4.80 7.47 -21.40
CA LYS A 101 -5.73 6.54 -22.06
C LYS A 101 -6.45 5.62 -21.09
N ASN A 102 -5.71 5.00 -20.17
CA ASN A 102 -6.25 3.97 -19.28
C ASN A 102 -5.58 4.03 -17.90
N PHE A 103 -6.38 4.27 -16.87
CA PHE A 103 -5.91 4.38 -15.50
C PHE A 103 -5.28 3.09 -14.96
N GLU A 104 -5.89 1.94 -15.25
CA GLU A 104 -5.42 0.64 -14.76
C GLU A 104 -4.07 0.26 -15.37
N THR A 105 -3.85 0.62 -16.65
CA THR A 105 -2.56 0.39 -17.33
C THR A 105 -1.46 1.23 -16.69
N GLY A 106 -1.70 2.52 -16.49
CA GLY A 106 -0.75 3.41 -15.80
C GLY A 106 -0.48 2.95 -14.36
N LEU A 107 -1.51 2.52 -13.64
CA LEU A 107 -1.38 2.00 -12.28
C LEU A 107 -0.49 0.75 -12.25
N ARG A 108 -0.69 -0.20 -13.16
CA ARG A 108 0.18 -1.39 -13.28
C ARG A 108 1.63 -1.02 -13.55
N GLN A 109 1.89 0.01 -14.38
CA GLN A 109 3.25 0.49 -14.63
C GLN A 109 3.91 1.01 -13.34
N ILE A 110 3.17 1.75 -12.52
CA ILE A 110 3.68 2.25 -11.23
C ILE A 110 3.92 1.10 -10.25
N ILE A 111 2.94 0.20 -10.07
CA ILE A 111 3.09 -0.97 -9.18
C ILE A 111 4.30 -1.80 -9.60
N HIS A 112 4.46 -2.06 -10.90
CA HIS A 112 5.59 -2.79 -11.45
C HIS A 112 6.93 -2.07 -11.20
N ALA A 113 6.97 -0.73 -11.31
CA ALA A 113 8.21 0.01 -11.10
C ALA A 113 8.67 -0.03 -9.64
N VAL A 114 7.74 -0.16 -8.70
CA VAL A 114 8.02 -0.18 -7.26
C VAL A 114 8.06 -1.60 -6.67
N SER A 115 7.51 -2.61 -7.36
CA SER A 115 7.35 -3.98 -6.88
C SER A 115 8.64 -4.70 -6.52
N ASP A 116 9.77 -4.30 -7.10
CA ASP A 116 11.09 -4.90 -6.86
C ASP A 116 11.64 -4.53 -5.48
N ASN A 117 11.10 -3.47 -4.86
CA ASN A 117 11.49 -2.96 -3.54
C ASN A 117 10.41 -3.14 -2.47
N TYR A 118 9.15 -3.33 -2.85
CA TYR A 118 8.05 -3.63 -1.94
C TYR A 118 7.71 -5.11 -2.08
N ASN A 119 8.45 -5.92 -1.32
CA ASN A 119 8.20 -7.35 -1.23
C ASN A 119 6.87 -7.60 -0.56
N LEU A 120 6.12 -8.59 -1.07
CA LEU A 120 4.91 -9.08 -0.41
C LEU A 120 5.19 -9.45 1.05
N HIS A 121 6.43 -9.85 1.33
CA HIS A 121 6.90 -10.37 2.60
C HIS A 121 6.89 -9.38 3.76
N TYR A 122 7.10 -8.08 3.52
CA TYR A 122 7.07 -7.09 4.59
C TYR A 122 7.00 -5.65 4.06
N GLY A 123 6.37 -4.77 4.84
CA GLY A 123 6.26 -3.36 4.54
C GLY A 123 5.86 -2.54 5.76
N GLN A 124 5.85 -1.23 5.60
CA GLN A 124 5.38 -0.31 6.63
C GLN A 124 4.69 0.88 5.95
N PHE A 125 3.53 1.29 6.45
CA PHE A 125 2.83 2.49 6.01
C PHE A 125 2.31 3.29 7.21
N THR A 126 2.16 4.60 7.04
CA THR A 126 1.61 5.48 8.08
C THR A 126 0.36 6.16 7.54
N ASN A 127 -0.74 6.06 8.29
CA ASN A 127 -2.00 6.73 7.99
C ASN A 127 -2.39 7.61 9.18
N LYS A 128 -2.41 8.93 8.96
CA LYS A 128 -2.49 9.95 10.03
C LYS A 128 -1.39 9.71 11.05
N ASN A 129 -1.75 9.28 12.25
CA ASN A 129 -0.83 9.06 13.37
C ASN A 129 -0.60 7.57 13.64
N ILE A 130 -1.12 6.68 12.78
CA ILE A 130 -0.99 5.23 12.95
C ILE A 130 0.03 4.69 11.96
N THR A 131 1.17 4.26 12.47
CA THR A 131 2.20 3.55 11.70
C THR A 131 1.94 2.05 11.80
N THR A 132 1.74 1.40 10.66
CA THR A 132 1.50 -0.04 10.56
C THR A 132 2.65 -0.71 9.83
N SER A 133 3.39 -1.57 10.53
CA SER A 133 4.36 -2.50 9.94
C SER A 133 3.66 -3.83 9.71
N PHE A 134 3.89 -4.47 8.57
CA PHE A 134 3.28 -5.77 8.26
C PHE A 134 4.26 -6.72 7.61
N GLY A 135 3.91 -8.01 7.64
CA GLY A 135 4.61 -9.09 6.96
C GLY A 135 3.62 -10.10 6.37
N THR A 136 4.02 -10.73 5.27
CA THR A 136 3.22 -11.77 4.60
C THR A 136 4.02 -13.03 4.36
N ASP A 137 3.45 -14.17 4.71
CA ASP A 137 3.97 -15.49 4.38
C ASP A 137 2.96 -16.27 3.55
N VAL A 138 3.47 -17.06 2.61
CA VAL A 138 2.66 -17.94 1.76
C VAL A 138 3.13 -19.36 1.98
N VAL A 139 2.23 -20.22 2.46
CA VAL A 139 2.51 -21.62 2.76
C VAL A 139 1.65 -22.49 1.85
N ILE A 140 2.30 -23.36 1.10
CA ILE A 140 1.64 -24.25 0.14
C ILE A 140 1.54 -25.64 0.76
N TYR A 141 0.36 -26.24 0.68
CA TYR A 141 0.06 -27.59 1.10
C TYR A 141 -0.34 -28.45 -0.12
N GLU A 142 -0.54 -29.75 0.07
CA GLU A 142 -0.97 -30.65 -1.01
C GLU A 142 -2.34 -30.25 -1.60
N ASN A 143 -3.28 -29.82 -0.75
CA ASN A 143 -4.68 -29.59 -1.13
C ASN A 143 -5.13 -28.12 -0.96
N GLY A 144 -4.18 -27.19 -0.90
CA GLY A 144 -4.50 -25.78 -0.71
C GLY A 144 -3.28 -24.91 -0.44
N LEU A 145 -3.55 -23.63 -0.22
CA LEU A 145 -2.54 -22.62 0.04
C LEU A 145 -3.04 -21.74 1.20
N GLU A 146 -2.15 -21.35 2.09
CA GLU A 146 -2.45 -20.42 3.18
C GLU A 146 -1.59 -19.18 3.05
N ILE A 147 -2.19 -18.02 3.28
CA ILE A 147 -1.53 -16.73 3.30
C ILE A 147 -1.67 -16.19 4.72
N TYR A 148 -0.54 -15.89 5.33
CA TYR A 148 -0.47 -15.22 6.62
C TYR A 148 -0.15 -13.75 6.37
N PHE A 149 -0.92 -12.85 6.98
CA PHE A 149 -0.66 -11.41 6.99
C PHE A 149 -0.69 -10.94 8.44
N ASP A 150 0.49 -10.64 8.97
CA ASP A 150 0.67 -10.17 10.34
C ASP A 150 1.03 -8.69 10.31
N ALA A 151 0.34 -7.89 11.12
CA ALA A 151 0.53 -6.45 11.19
C ALA A 151 0.63 -5.95 12.64
N ILE A 152 1.47 -4.94 12.83
CA ILE A 152 1.67 -4.20 14.07
C ILE A 152 1.33 -2.75 13.78
N SER A 153 0.23 -2.26 14.36
CA SER A 153 -0.21 -0.87 14.24
C SER A 153 0.06 -0.10 15.53
N CYS A 154 0.83 0.97 15.43
CA CYS A 154 1.21 1.86 16.53
C CYS A 154 0.58 3.24 16.31
N ASP A 155 -0.24 3.70 17.25
CA ASP A 155 -0.82 5.05 17.25
C ASP A 155 0.10 5.99 18.05
N GLU A 156 0.47 7.11 17.45
CA GLU A 156 1.38 8.09 18.05
C GLU A 156 0.79 8.65 19.35
N GLY A 157 1.59 8.59 20.42
CA GLY A 157 1.14 8.99 21.77
C GLY A 157 0.36 7.91 22.52
N LYS A 158 0.24 6.68 21.99
CA LYS A 158 -0.21 5.51 22.75
C LYS A 158 0.97 4.66 23.22
N GLU A 159 0.88 4.17 24.46
CA GLU A 159 1.84 3.21 25.02
C GLU A 159 1.46 1.73 24.72
N TYR A 160 0.71 1.51 23.64
CA TYR A 160 0.34 0.17 23.18
C TYR A 160 0.39 0.12 21.66
N PHE A 161 0.55 -1.10 21.14
CA PHE A 161 0.35 -1.42 19.73
C PHE A 161 -0.77 -2.44 19.58
N ILE A 162 -1.33 -2.51 18.37
CA ILE A 162 -2.32 -3.50 18.00
C ILE A 162 -1.61 -4.53 17.13
N LEU A 163 -1.56 -5.77 17.61
CA LEU A 163 -1.13 -6.91 16.83
C LEU A 163 -2.35 -7.49 16.11
N THR A 164 -2.30 -7.52 14.79
CA THR A 164 -3.30 -8.16 13.94
C THR A 164 -2.66 -9.35 13.25
N LYS A 165 -3.30 -10.51 13.35
CA LYS A 165 -2.92 -11.73 12.65
C LYS A 165 -4.04 -12.14 11.74
N THR A 166 -3.72 -12.28 10.46
CA THR A 166 -4.69 -12.68 9.44
C THR A 166 -4.22 -13.97 8.79
N LYS A 167 -5.12 -14.94 8.71
CA LYS A 167 -4.93 -16.17 7.95
C LYS A 167 -5.99 -16.25 6.87
N ILE A 168 -5.55 -16.41 5.63
CA ILE A 168 -6.40 -16.67 4.46
C ILE A 168 -6.10 -18.09 4.01
N SER A 169 -7.11 -18.95 4.00
CA SER A 169 -7.01 -20.36 3.64
C SER A 169 -7.73 -20.57 2.32
N CYS A 170 -6.98 -20.89 1.27
CA CYS A 170 -7.47 -21.08 -0.08
C CYS A 170 -7.48 -22.57 -0.42
N ASN A 171 -8.53 -23.04 -1.09
CA ASN A 171 -8.63 -24.43 -1.51
C ASN A 171 -7.75 -24.79 -2.72
N ASP A 172 -7.82 -26.05 -3.13
CA ASP A 172 -7.10 -26.65 -4.25
C ASP A 172 -7.37 -25.97 -5.61
N GLY A 173 -8.57 -25.41 -5.82
CA GLY A 173 -8.89 -24.64 -7.01
C GLY A 173 -7.99 -23.42 -7.19
N ILE A 174 -7.74 -22.66 -6.11
CA ILE A 174 -6.81 -21.51 -6.13
C ILE A 174 -5.37 -21.99 -6.21
N LEU A 175 -5.01 -23.08 -5.51
CA LEU A 175 -3.68 -23.67 -5.61
C LEU A 175 -3.35 -24.07 -7.05
N THR A 176 -4.31 -24.64 -7.78
CA THR A 176 -4.15 -24.99 -9.19
C THR A 176 -3.85 -23.76 -10.03
N GLN A 177 -4.58 -22.65 -9.83
CA GLN A 177 -4.31 -21.39 -10.52
C GLN A 177 -2.91 -20.86 -10.20
N TYR A 178 -2.51 -20.88 -8.93
CA TYR A 178 -1.17 -20.47 -8.49
C TYR A 178 -0.07 -21.29 -9.17
N ASN A 179 -0.23 -22.62 -9.22
CA ASN A 179 0.74 -23.53 -9.83
C ASN A 179 0.78 -23.43 -11.37
N CYS A 180 -0.29 -22.96 -12.03
CA CYS A 180 -0.30 -22.71 -13.47
C CYS A 180 0.54 -21.47 -13.86
N LEU A 181 0.88 -20.59 -12.93
CA LEU A 181 1.69 -19.41 -13.18
C LEU A 181 3.17 -19.78 -13.17
N THR A 182 3.87 -19.48 -14.27
CA THR A 182 5.28 -19.85 -14.47
C THR A 182 6.26 -18.80 -13.95
N ASP A 183 5.84 -17.53 -13.86
CA ASP A 183 6.65 -16.43 -13.33
C ASP A 183 6.33 -16.20 -11.84
N LYS A 184 7.38 -16.05 -11.01
CA LYS A 184 7.26 -15.64 -9.61
C LYS A 184 6.54 -14.30 -9.46
N LYS A 185 6.65 -13.42 -10.46
CA LYS A 185 5.95 -12.14 -10.47
C LYS A 185 4.45 -12.31 -10.56
N ASP A 186 3.98 -13.14 -11.49
CA ASP A 186 2.54 -13.41 -11.65
C ASP A 186 1.97 -14.10 -10.40
N GLN A 187 2.73 -15.03 -9.81
CA GLN A 187 2.37 -15.66 -8.54
C GLN A 187 2.22 -14.64 -7.42
N LYS A 188 3.14 -13.68 -7.30
CA LYS A 188 3.05 -12.57 -6.33
C LYS A 188 1.80 -11.73 -6.59
N ASP A 189 1.52 -11.38 -7.84
CA ASP A 189 0.34 -10.58 -8.22
C ASP A 189 -0.98 -11.30 -7.87
N LEU A 190 -1.05 -12.63 -8.05
CA LEU A 190 -2.21 -13.41 -7.62
C LEU A 190 -2.42 -13.31 -6.10
N ILE A 191 -1.35 -13.42 -5.30
CA ILE A 191 -1.46 -13.31 -3.85
C ILE A 191 -1.90 -11.90 -3.42
N VAL A 192 -1.35 -10.84 -4.03
CA VAL A 192 -1.81 -9.45 -3.78
C VAL A 192 -3.30 -9.33 -4.07
N GLN A 193 -3.77 -9.86 -5.19
CA GLN A 193 -5.18 -9.83 -5.57
C GLN A 193 -6.06 -10.56 -4.58
N LEU A 194 -5.64 -11.75 -4.11
CA LEU A 194 -6.37 -12.52 -3.10
C LEU A 194 -6.48 -11.75 -1.78
N ILE A 195 -5.38 -11.18 -1.28
CA ILE A 195 -5.37 -10.37 -0.05
C ILE A 195 -6.35 -9.19 -0.21
N LYS A 196 -6.32 -8.51 -1.36
CA LYS A 196 -7.20 -7.38 -1.64
C LYS A 196 -8.67 -7.77 -1.66
N ILE A 197 -9.02 -8.84 -2.38
CA ILE A 197 -10.40 -9.35 -2.41
C ILE A 197 -10.88 -9.70 -1.00
N CYS A 198 -10.03 -10.38 -0.21
CA CYS A 198 -10.34 -10.71 1.17
C CYS A 198 -10.55 -9.46 2.02
N GLY A 199 -9.67 -8.46 1.90
CA GLY A 199 -9.80 -7.18 2.60
C GLY A 199 -11.10 -6.45 2.26
N ASP A 200 -11.43 -6.36 0.96
CA ASP A 200 -12.66 -5.70 0.48
C ASP A 200 -13.92 -6.41 1.02
N GLU A 201 -13.96 -7.75 1.01
CA GLU A 201 -15.09 -8.52 1.54
C GLU A 201 -15.21 -8.42 3.06
N CYS A 202 -14.10 -8.47 3.79
CA CYS A 202 -14.07 -8.21 5.23
C CYS A 202 -14.66 -6.82 5.55
N GLY A 203 -14.23 -5.78 4.84
CA GLY A 203 -14.70 -4.40 5.05
C GLY A 203 -16.20 -4.20 4.79
N LYS A 204 -16.79 -4.98 3.87
CA LYS A 204 -18.25 -4.97 3.63
C LYS A 204 -19.04 -5.58 4.79
N GLN A 205 -18.52 -6.64 5.39
CA GLN A 205 -19.24 -7.38 6.43
C GLN A 205 -19.01 -6.84 7.84
N GLN A 206 -17.78 -6.43 8.15
CA GLN A 206 -17.44 -5.95 9.47
C GLN A 206 -16.46 -4.77 9.39
N LYS A 207 -16.93 -3.61 9.82
CA LYS A 207 -16.14 -2.37 9.76
C LYS A 207 -15.07 -2.29 10.83
N ALA A 208 -15.30 -2.89 12.00
CA ALA A 208 -14.36 -2.87 13.11
C ALA A 208 -14.49 -4.09 14.03
N ILE A 209 -13.39 -4.45 14.68
CA ILE A 209 -13.31 -5.43 15.75
C ILE A 209 -13.07 -4.67 17.06
N VAL A 210 -13.88 -4.98 18.07
CA VAL A 210 -13.70 -4.44 19.42
C VAL A 210 -12.64 -5.28 20.15
N ILE A 211 -11.60 -4.60 20.64
CA ILE A 211 -10.49 -5.20 21.37
C ILE A 211 -10.50 -4.62 22.79
N SER A 212 -10.24 -5.45 23.79
CA SER A 212 -9.98 -4.98 25.17
C SER A 212 -8.64 -5.51 25.66
N GLY A 213 -8.09 -4.94 26.73
CA GLY A 213 -6.80 -5.39 27.28
C GLY A 213 -6.78 -6.86 27.72
N ALA A 214 -7.93 -7.42 28.08
CA ALA A 214 -8.07 -8.82 28.49
C ALA A 214 -8.66 -9.75 27.42
N LYS A 215 -9.22 -9.24 26.30
CA LYS A 215 -9.87 -10.06 25.28
C LYS A 215 -9.38 -9.74 23.87
N MET A 216 -8.93 -10.79 23.20
CA MET A 216 -8.62 -10.77 21.77
C MET A 216 -9.91 -10.61 20.97
N GLY A 217 -9.89 -9.72 19.98
CA GLY A 217 -10.95 -9.58 19.02
C GLY A 217 -10.74 -10.60 17.89
N ASN A 218 -11.81 -11.28 17.46
CA ASN A 218 -11.75 -12.29 16.40
C ASN A 218 -12.81 -11.99 15.35
N PHE A 219 -12.49 -12.24 14.09
CA PHE A 219 -13.40 -12.18 12.97
C PHE A 219 -13.11 -13.33 12.00
N ASN A 220 -14.15 -14.00 11.53
CA ASN A 220 -14.02 -15.07 10.55
C ASN A 220 -15.02 -14.85 9.42
N LEU A 221 -14.59 -15.12 8.19
CA LEU A 221 -15.41 -14.99 6.99
C LEU A 221 -15.05 -16.11 6.01
N ASN A 222 -16.05 -16.80 5.49
CA ASN A 222 -15.88 -17.74 4.39
C ASN A 222 -16.51 -17.17 3.11
N ILE A 223 -15.73 -17.12 2.04
CA ILE A 223 -16.15 -16.73 0.70
C ILE A 223 -16.19 -18.00 -0.15
N GLU A 224 -17.34 -18.33 -0.72
CA GLU A 224 -17.53 -19.50 -1.56
C GLU A 224 -18.09 -19.09 -2.93
N ASN A 225 -17.55 -19.67 -3.99
CA ASN A 225 -18.08 -19.54 -5.34
C ASN A 225 -18.32 -20.92 -5.95
N SER A 226 -19.59 -21.34 -5.92
CA SER A 226 -20.05 -22.65 -6.39
C SER A 226 -19.83 -22.90 -7.88
N ALA A 227 -19.71 -21.84 -8.69
CA ALA A 227 -19.52 -21.98 -10.14
C ALA A 227 -18.10 -22.44 -10.51
N ASN A 228 -17.10 -22.09 -9.69
CA ASN A 228 -15.69 -22.33 -9.98
C ASN A 228 -15.01 -23.27 -8.95
N ASN A 229 -15.77 -23.85 -8.03
CA ASN A 229 -15.26 -24.63 -6.91
C ASN A 229 -14.14 -23.89 -6.14
N LEU A 230 -14.33 -22.60 -5.86
CA LEU A 230 -13.37 -21.79 -5.11
C LEU A 230 -13.92 -21.53 -3.71
N SER A 231 -13.13 -21.81 -2.69
CA SER A 231 -13.44 -21.44 -1.31
C SER A 231 -12.23 -20.78 -0.64
N ILE A 232 -12.53 -19.70 0.08
CA ILE A 232 -11.56 -18.90 0.82
C ILE A 232 -12.08 -18.72 2.24
N GLY A 233 -11.35 -19.24 3.22
CA GLY A 233 -11.59 -19.00 4.64
C GLY A 233 -10.67 -17.92 5.19
N ILE A 234 -11.21 -16.87 5.77
CA ILE A 234 -10.48 -15.74 6.34
C ILE A 234 -10.66 -15.77 7.86
N SER A 235 -9.57 -15.69 8.61
CA SER A 235 -9.55 -15.57 10.07
C SER A 235 -8.65 -14.40 10.46
N ILE A 236 -9.23 -13.39 11.12
CA ILE A 236 -8.53 -12.21 11.63
C ILE A 236 -8.60 -12.22 13.16
N GLN A 237 -7.44 -12.04 13.79
CA GLN A 237 -7.30 -11.92 15.23
C GLN A 237 -6.58 -10.62 15.56
N CYS A 238 -7.16 -9.80 16.42
CA CYS A 238 -6.57 -8.53 16.84
C CYS A 238 -6.39 -8.48 18.36
N LYS A 239 -5.22 -8.02 18.81
CA LYS A 239 -4.86 -7.95 20.23
C LYS A 239 -4.17 -6.62 20.55
N LYS A 240 -4.59 -5.97 21.64
CA LYS A 240 -3.87 -4.84 22.25
C LYS A 240 -2.66 -5.39 23.02
N VAL A 241 -1.47 -4.88 22.74
CA VAL A 241 -0.23 -5.27 23.41
C VAL A 241 0.46 -4.02 23.96
N GLY A 242 0.71 -4.00 25.26
CA GLY A 242 1.19 -2.84 25.99
C GLY A 242 0.47 -2.71 27.33
N ASN A 243 0.57 -1.54 27.95
CA ASN A 243 -0.11 -1.27 29.22
C ASN A 243 -1.63 -1.32 29.03
N ASP A 244 -2.32 -2.07 29.90
CA ASP A 244 -3.78 -2.07 29.88
C ASP A 244 -4.31 -0.84 30.62
N ASP A 245 -4.76 0.14 29.84
CA ASP A 245 -5.45 1.32 30.34
C ASP A 245 -6.94 1.07 30.65
N GLY A 246 -7.40 -0.18 30.56
CA GLY A 246 -8.79 -0.58 30.79
C GLY A 246 -9.76 -0.14 29.68
N LYS A 247 -9.25 0.49 28.61
CA LYS A 247 -10.08 1.02 27.53
C LYS A 247 -10.24 0.00 26.40
N TYR A 248 -11.41 0.08 25.78
CA TYR A 248 -11.74 -0.64 24.54
C TYR A 248 -11.20 0.13 23.34
N VAL A 249 -10.71 -0.61 22.35
CA VAL A 249 -10.28 -0.07 21.06
C VAL A 249 -11.16 -0.67 19.98
N MET A 250 -11.77 0.17 19.14
CA MET A 250 -12.36 -0.28 17.88
C MET A 250 -11.28 -0.21 16.80
N PHE A 251 -10.84 -1.38 16.34
CA PHE A 251 -9.84 -1.49 15.28
C PHE A 251 -10.51 -1.84 13.95
N PRO A 252 -10.28 -1.09 12.87
CA PRO A 252 -10.87 -1.39 11.57
C PRO A 252 -10.37 -2.72 11.02
N VAL A 253 -11.27 -3.51 10.43
CA VAL A 253 -10.93 -4.82 9.84
C VAL A 253 -10.29 -4.67 8.45
N ALA A 254 -10.62 -3.58 7.76
CA ALA A 254 -10.04 -3.18 6.48
C ALA A 254 -9.95 -1.64 6.46
N SER A 255 -8.86 -1.11 5.91
CA SER A 255 -8.61 0.33 5.75
C SER A 255 -8.08 0.64 4.37
#